data_AF-A0A7R9W3L9-F1
#
_entry.id   AF-A0A7R9W3L9-F1
#
_cell.length_a   1.000
_cell.length_b   1.000
_cell.length_c   1.000
_cell.angle_alpha   90.00
_cell.angle_beta   90.00
_cell.angle_gamma   90.00
#
_symmetry.space_group_name_H-M   'P 1'
#
loop_
_entity.id
_entity.type
_entity.pdbx_description
1 polymer ?
#
loop_
_entity_poly.entity_id
_entity_poly.type
_entity_poly.pdbx_seq_one_letter_code
_entity_poly.pdbx_strand_id
1 'polypeptide(L)'
;PKHVLQMVEKFAASGVRVEDAPELYQTAMDILEEKGCDESTVKKVSPGEFGFFSVRPLLWLWRFSARQRKPVLRQEVHADAERIFLKQPVSCSEDGNPNLSTLFSDPLKPLVVELGC
;
A
#
# COMPACT_ATOMS: atom_id res chain seq x y z
N PRO A 1 25.58 -7.69 -2.51
CA PRO A 1 25.03 -6.46 -1.91
C PRO A 1 23.55 -6.16 -2.27
N LYS A 2 23.21 -5.98 -3.56
CA LYS A 2 21.85 -5.60 -4.00
C LYS A 2 20.72 -6.49 -3.46
N HIS A 3 20.89 -7.81 -3.49
CA HIS A 3 19.86 -8.75 -3.00
C HIS A 3 19.62 -8.66 -1.50
N VAL A 4 20.68 -8.47 -0.71
CA VAL A 4 20.59 -8.33 0.76
C VAL A 4 19.82 -7.07 1.11
N LEU A 5 20.16 -5.93 0.48
CA LEU A 5 19.43 -4.68 0.64
C LEU A 5 17.95 -4.83 0.28
N GLN A 6 17.64 -5.48 -0.83
CA GLN A 6 16.25 -5.71 -1.23
C GLN A 6 15.49 -6.63 -0.27
N MET A 7 16.16 -7.58 0.37
CA MET A 7 15.55 -8.40 1.41
C MET A 7 15.24 -7.57 2.64
N VAL A 8 16.22 -6.83 3.17
CA VAL A 8 16.04 -5.94 4.32
C VAL A 8 14.94 -4.91 4.06
N GLU A 9 14.91 -4.30 2.88
CA GLU A 9 13.85 -3.37 2.45
C GLU A 9 12.46 -4.00 2.51
N LYS A 10 12.32 -5.28 2.14
CA LYS A 10 11.04 -5.99 2.20
C LYS A 10 10.61 -6.29 3.63
N PHE A 11 11.54 -6.72 4.49
CA PHE A 11 11.25 -6.94 5.91
C PHE A 11 10.79 -5.63 6.57
N ALA A 12 11.54 -4.55 6.35
CA ALA A 12 11.20 -3.25 6.88
C ALA A 12 9.85 -2.72 6.33
N ALA A 13 9.58 -2.91 5.03
CA ALA A 13 8.29 -2.57 4.43
C ALA A 13 7.11 -3.42 4.94
N SER A 14 7.36 -4.64 5.44
CA SER A 14 6.35 -5.48 6.08
C SER A 14 6.05 -5.07 7.53
N GLY A 15 6.74 -4.04 8.04
CA GLY A 15 6.58 -3.53 9.40
C GLY A 15 7.47 -4.22 10.42
N VAL A 16 8.33 -5.15 10.02
CA VAL A 16 9.36 -5.73 10.89
C VAL A 16 10.40 -4.65 11.14
N ARG A 17 10.59 -4.26 12.40
CA ARG A 17 11.57 -3.25 12.75
C ARG A 17 12.87 -3.88 13.25
N VAL A 18 13.91 -3.06 13.40
CA VAL A 18 15.22 -3.48 13.93
C VAL A 18 15.07 -4.03 15.35
N GLU A 19 14.16 -3.44 16.13
CA GLU A 19 13.88 -3.87 17.50
C GLU A 19 13.23 -5.26 17.57
N ASP A 20 12.45 -5.62 16.54
CA ASP A 20 11.73 -6.90 16.48
C ASP A 20 12.60 -8.06 15.97
N ALA A 21 13.60 -7.75 15.14
CA ALA A 21 14.44 -8.76 14.48
C ALA A 21 15.93 -8.36 14.42
N PRO A 22 16.58 -8.08 15.56
CA PRO A 22 17.95 -7.52 15.58
C PRO A 22 18.97 -8.42 14.86
N GLU A 23 18.84 -9.74 14.99
CA GLU A 23 19.73 -10.71 14.34
C GLU A 23 19.69 -10.61 12.81
N LEU A 24 18.51 -10.35 12.23
CA LEU A 24 18.33 -10.21 10.79
C LEU A 24 19.04 -8.97 10.26
N TYR A 25 18.87 -7.84 10.94
CA TYR A 25 19.51 -6.59 10.56
C TYR A 25 21.02 -6.65 10.77
N GLN A 26 21.50 -7.24 11.89
CA GLN A 26 22.92 -7.42 12.14
C GLN A 26 23.58 -8.31 11.09
N THR A 27 23.00 -9.48 10.81
CA THR A 27 23.49 -10.39 9.76
C THR A 27 23.54 -9.70 8.40
N ALA A 28 22.54 -8.88 8.08
CA ALA A 28 22.53 -8.13 6.84
C ALA A 28 23.63 -7.06 6.79
N MET A 29 23.91 -6.36 7.90
CA MET A 29 25.03 -5.42 8.00
C MET A 29 26.37 -6.13 7.80
N ASP A 30 26.60 -7.24 8.50
CA ASP A 30 27.84 -8.02 8.41
C ASP A 30 28.10 -8.46 6.96
N ILE A 31 27.07 -8.95 6.26
CA ILE A 31 27.18 -9.36 4.84
C ILE A 31 27.45 -8.15 3.92
N LEU A 32 26.91 -6.97 4.24
CA LEU A 32 27.13 -5.77 3.44
C LEU A 32 28.55 -5.22 3.64
N GLU A 33 29.06 -5.26 4.87
CA GLU A 33 30.43 -4.91 5.20
C GLU A 33 31.44 -5.86 4.54
N GLU A 34 31.21 -7.17 4.62
CA GLU A 34 32.05 -8.19 3.96
C GLU A 34 32.10 -7.97 2.44
N LYS A 35 31.00 -7.50 1.84
CA LYS A 35 30.92 -7.21 0.40
C LYS A 35 31.44 -5.83 0.01
N GLY A 36 32.04 -5.09 0.94
CA GLY A 36 32.65 -3.79 0.67
C GLY A 36 31.64 -2.73 0.24
N CYS A 37 30.41 -2.77 0.75
CA CYS A 37 29.44 -1.70 0.51
C CYS A 37 29.83 -0.42 1.26
N ASP A 38 29.50 0.72 0.66
CA ASP A 38 29.72 2.03 1.27
C ASP A 38 29.07 2.11 2.68
N GLU A 39 29.75 2.75 3.62
CA GLU A 39 29.21 3.02 4.97
C GLU A 39 27.85 3.71 4.92
N SER A 40 27.62 4.54 3.89
CA SER A 40 26.33 5.21 3.70
C SER A 40 25.20 4.21 3.53
N THR A 41 25.44 3.09 2.85
CA THR A 41 24.45 2.04 2.58
C THR A 41 24.22 1.18 3.82
N VAL A 42 25.29 0.86 4.55
CA VAL A 42 25.21 0.14 5.84
C VAL A 42 24.43 0.99 6.87
N LYS A 43 24.67 2.30 6.91
CA LYS A 43 23.92 3.24 7.76
C LYS A 43 22.43 3.31 7.43
N LYS A 44 21.98 3.01 6.21
CA LYS A 44 20.53 2.96 5.89
C LYS A 44 19.82 1.76 6.52
N VAL A 45 20.56 0.68 6.71
CA VAL A 45 20.07 -0.54 7.37
C VAL A 45 19.88 -0.32 8.87
N SER A 46 20.75 0.50 9.48
CA SER A 46 20.90 0.62 10.93
C SER A 46 19.79 1.37 11.70
N PRO A 47 19.02 2.32 11.13
CA PRO A 47 17.90 2.95 11.85
C PRO A 47 16.54 2.87 11.14
N GLY A 48 16.38 2.05 10.09
CA GLY A 48 15.07 1.84 9.47
C GLY A 48 14.62 2.92 8.49
N GLU A 49 15.54 3.54 7.72
CA GLU A 49 15.18 4.39 6.57
C GLU A 49 14.30 3.64 5.54
N PHE A 50 14.36 2.31 5.56
CA PHE A 50 13.53 1.42 4.75
C PHE A 50 12.10 1.29 5.28
N GLY A 51 11.44 2.41 5.55
CA GLY A 51 10.02 2.40 5.92
C GLY A 51 9.11 2.05 4.75
N PHE A 52 7.85 1.72 5.05
CA PHE A 52 6.78 1.52 4.06
C PHE A 52 6.61 2.70 3.09
N PHE A 53 6.90 3.93 3.54
CA PHE A 53 6.82 5.14 2.73
C PHE A 53 8.07 5.43 1.89
N SER A 54 9.06 4.55 1.89
CA SER A 54 10.22 4.70 1.00
C SER A 54 9.83 4.45 -0.46
N VAL A 55 10.61 5.03 -1.39
CA VAL A 55 10.27 5.05 -2.84
C VAL A 55 10.07 3.65 -3.42
N ARG A 56 10.86 2.66 -2.99
CA ARG A 56 10.78 1.29 -3.53
C ARG A 56 9.53 0.52 -3.08
N PRO A 57 9.21 0.45 -1.77
CA PRO A 57 7.93 -0.09 -1.30
C PRO A 57 6.71 0.55 -1.96
N LEU A 58 6.69 1.88 -2.11
CA LEU A 58 5.63 2.57 -2.84
C LEU A 58 5.54 2.12 -4.31
N LEU A 59 6.68 1.95 -4.99
CA LEU A 59 6.73 1.41 -6.35
C LEU A 59 6.25 -0.05 -6.42
N TRP A 60 6.55 -0.88 -5.41
CA TRP A 60 6.03 -2.25 -5.33
C TRP A 60 4.52 -2.25 -5.15
N LEU A 61 4.00 -1.40 -4.27
CA LEU A 61 2.57 -1.23 -4.04
C LEU A 61 1.86 -0.76 -5.31
N TRP A 62 2.41 0.23 -6.01
CA TRP A 62 1.86 0.70 -7.28
C TRP A 62 1.87 -0.39 -8.36
N ARG A 63 2.98 -1.14 -8.50
CA ARG A 63 3.04 -2.27 -9.44
C ARG A 63 2.03 -3.36 -9.10
N PHE A 64 1.80 -3.60 -7.82
CA PHE A 64 0.81 -4.55 -7.36
C PHE A 64 -0.62 -4.06 -7.65
N SER A 65 -0.94 -2.81 -7.32
CA SER A 65 -2.26 -2.22 -7.56
C SER A 65 -2.59 -2.14 -9.05
N ALA A 66 -1.61 -1.80 -9.91
CA ALA A 66 -1.80 -1.76 -11.35
C ALA A 66 -2.07 -3.14 -11.99
N ARG A 67 -1.69 -4.23 -11.31
CA ARG A 67 -1.95 -5.62 -11.75
C ARG A 67 -3.30 -6.16 -11.26
N GLN A 68 -3.91 -5.50 -10.28
CA GLN A 68 -5.25 -5.87 -9.83
C GLN A 68 -6.20 -5.65 -11.00
N ARG A 69 -6.91 -6.72 -11.40
CA ARG A 69 -7.99 -6.57 -12.38
C ARG A 69 -9.00 -5.60 -11.78
N LYS A 70 -9.33 -4.54 -12.50
CA LYS A 70 -10.45 -3.68 -12.10
C LYS A 70 -11.66 -4.61 -11.92
N PRO A 71 -12.30 -4.62 -10.74
CA PRO A 71 -13.52 -5.39 -10.56
C PRO A 71 -14.47 -4.87 -11.63
N VAL A 72 -14.79 -5.75 -12.59
CA VAL A 72 -15.89 -5.50 -13.51
C VAL A 72 -17.10 -5.58 -12.61
N LEU A 73 -17.64 -4.41 -12.23
CA LEU A 73 -19.00 -4.33 -11.71
C LEU A 73 -19.85 -5.07 -12.74
N ARG A 74 -20.23 -6.31 -12.43
CA ARG A 74 -21.36 -6.95 -13.09
C ARG A 74 -22.54 -6.14 -12.61
N GLN A 75 -22.77 -5.04 -13.31
CA GLN A 75 -24.05 -4.38 -13.33
C GLN A 75 -24.98 -5.44 -13.90
N GLU A 76 -25.67 -6.16 -13.03
CA GLU A 76 -26.78 -6.98 -13.46
C GLU A 76 -27.67 -6.04 -14.26
N VAL A 77 -27.79 -6.34 -15.55
CA VAL A 77 -28.63 -5.60 -16.48
C VAL A 77 -30.06 -5.91 -16.06
N HIS A 78 -30.52 -5.27 -14.99
CA HIS A 78 -31.93 -4.96 -14.83
C HIS A 78 -32.22 -3.98 -15.96
N ALA A 79 -32.96 -4.46 -16.95
CA ALA A 79 -33.34 -3.74 -18.16
C ALA A 79 -34.28 -2.57 -17.86
N ASP A 80 -33.78 -1.56 -17.13
CA ASP A 80 -34.45 -0.28 -16.83
C ASP A 80 -33.44 0.81 -16.34
N ALA A 81 -32.15 0.69 -16.70
CA ALA A 81 -31.09 1.57 -16.18
C ALA A 81 -30.97 2.94 -16.88
N GLU A 82 -31.71 3.20 -17.96
CA GLU A 82 -31.68 4.53 -18.63
C GLU A 82 -32.42 5.64 -17.85
N ARG A 83 -32.98 5.34 -16.66
CA ARG A 83 -33.65 6.35 -15.81
C ARG A 83 -32.94 6.68 -14.50
N ILE A 84 -31.86 6.00 -14.14
CA ILE A 84 -31.23 6.19 -12.82
C ILE A 84 -30.08 7.21 -12.87
N PHE A 85 -29.47 7.45 -14.05
CA PHE A 85 -28.41 8.46 -14.21
C PHE A 85 -28.87 9.92 -14.06
N LEU A 86 -30.19 10.17 -13.97
CA LEU A 86 -30.78 11.50 -13.78
C LEU A 86 -31.58 11.68 -12.48
N LYS A 87 -31.68 10.64 -11.63
CA LYS A 87 -32.44 10.74 -10.37
C LYS A 87 -31.85 9.86 -9.28
N GLN A 88 -30.69 10.24 -8.79
CA GLN A 88 -30.47 10.21 -7.35
C GLN A 88 -29.57 11.40 -7.02
N PRO A 89 -30.09 12.49 -6.42
CA PRO A 89 -29.20 13.29 -5.60
C PRO A 89 -28.63 12.32 -4.58
N VAL A 90 -27.31 12.23 -4.54
CA VAL A 90 -26.65 11.85 -3.29
C VAL A 90 -27.29 12.78 -2.28
N SER A 91 -28.16 12.25 -1.42
CA SER A 91 -28.61 13.00 -0.26
C SER A 91 -27.39 13.13 0.63
N CYS A 92 -26.56 14.11 0.29
CA CYS A 92 -25.75 14.79 1.27
C CYS A 92 -26.78 15.27 2.28
N SER A 93 -26.84 14.57 3.42
CA SER A 93 -27.38 15.18 4.63
C SER A 93 -26.80 16.60 4.71
N GLU A 94 -27.62 17.58 5.05
CA GLU A 94 -27.18 18.99 5.18
C GLU A 94 -26.06 19.15 6.24
N ASP A 95 -25.82 18.11 7.03
CA ASP A 95 -24.58 17.87 7.74
C ASP A 95 -23.64 17.01 6.88
N GLY A 96 -22.70 17.65 6.17
CA GLY A 96 -21.75 17.05 5.22
C GLY A 96 -20.73 16.08 5.81
N ASN A 97 -21.20 15.04 6.51
CA ASN A 97 -20.38 13.95 7.00
C ASN A 97 -20.92 12.62 6.43
N PRO A 98 -20.32 12.07 5.36
CA PRO A 98 -20.71 10.75 4.87
C PRO A 98 -20.52 9.74 5.99
N ASN A 99 -21.56 8.95 6.28
CA ASN A 99 -21.50 7.94 7.33
C ASN A 99 -20.54 6.82 6.92
N LEU A 100 -19.27 6.97 7.29
CA LEU A 100 -18.18 6.06 6.93
C LEU A 100 -18.43 4.62 7.36
N SER A 101 -19.24 4.41 8.41
CA SER A 101 -19.51 3.06 8.94
C SER A 101 -20.24 2.15 7.93
N THR A 102 -21.07 2.71 7.06
CA THR A 102 -21.81 1.93 6.05
C THR A 102 -20.96 1.61 4.82
N LEU A 103 -19.95 2.44 4.52
CA LEU A 103 -18.98 2.21 3.44
C LEU A 103 -18.11 0.97 3.69
N PHE A 104 -17.82 0.64 4.95
CA PHE A 104 -16.98 -0.52 5.33
C PHE A 104 -17.77 -1.75 5.74
N SER A 105 -19.10 -1.74 5.62
CA SER A 105 -19.94 -2.86 6.05
C SER A 105 -19.77 -4.12 5.20
N ASP A 106 -19.22 -3.99 3.99
CA ASP A 106 -19.01 -5.10 3.06
C ASP A 106 -17.52 -5.24 2.71
N PRO A 107 -16.80 -6.22 3.30
CA PRO A 107 -15.37 -6.42 3.07
C PRO A 107 -15.05 -6.95 1.66
N LEU A 108 -16.06 -7.33 0.85
CA LEU A 108 -15.88 -7.80 -0.52
C LEU A 108 -16.00 -6.67 -1.55
N LYS A 109 -16.47 -5.49 -1.13
CA LYS A 109 -16.59 -4.33 -2.02
C LYS A 109 -15.26 -3.56 -2.06
N PRO A 110 -14.71 -3.30 -3.26
CA PRO A 110 -13.52 -2.48 -3.41
C PRO A 110 -13.83 -1.05 -2.97
N LEU A 111 -13.01 -0.50 -2.07
CA LEU A 111 -13.13 0.90 -1.66
C LEU A 111 -12.66 1.80 -2.82
N VAL A 112 -13.61 2.42 -3.53
CA VAL A 112 -13.32 3.40 -4.57
C VAL A 112 -13.40 4.79 -3.94
N VAL A 113 -12.25 5.42 -3.73
CA VAL A 113 -12.17 6.82 -3.30
C VAL A 113 -11.86 7.65 -4.54
N GLU A 114 -12.81 8.46 -5.00
CA GLU A 114 -12.52 9.48 -6.01
C GLU A 114 -11.77 10.63 -5.34
N LEU A 115 -10.48 10.73 -5.63
CA LEU A 115 -9.69 11.90 -5.30
C LEU A 115 -9.89 12.90 -6.45
N GLY A 116 -10.80 13.84 -6.27
CA GLY A 116 -11.01 14.93 -7.21
C GLY A 116 -9.73 15.76 -7.38
N CYS A 117 -9.38 16.08 -8.63
CA CYS A 117 -8.32 17.02 -9.00
C CYS A 117 -8.88 18.43 -9.11
#